data_AF-A0A7S0KZP6-F1
#
_entry.id   AF-A0A7S0KZP6-F1
#
_cell.length_a   1.000
_cell.length_b   1.000
_cell.length_c   1.000
_cell.angle_alpha   90.00
_cell.angle_beta   90.00
_cell.angle_gamma   90.00
#
_symmetry.space_group_name_H-M   'P 1'
#
loop_
_entity.id
_entity.type
_entity.pdbx_description
1 polymer ?
#
loop_
_entity_poly.entity_id
_entity_poly.type
_entity_poly.pdbx_seq_one_letter_code
_entity_poly.pdbx_strand_id
1 'polypeptide(L)'
;MEKACLRTTKIQANEIKSYGTSICYAIDVLLGVLLWRGRANVSIPLSSIVLNIWFPIHSVALFLAAILAIEFPTLTPTILLYSLAWTMATINYHGSVYPNPWKRCKSMHQENLIMILGHSQRGPIFIKPGEGIAEGEALDKLDAVKAERVQVFLRDLMSVGLKARRMYSKSNMQNISLETGDISGSTIIEKMVGSYLNYLHLMLYYMCTYLRMFRNLITSNSSSSHRFTMYLIFAGTFWLVMPMEAIILWSARAFAWTFLGPWMKLVDIWYVHQYYRTTEELKEDPVFRGTNLETLFASSKFQEMAKSVRIAAEDARKLKDMREHRFGKWSEVIPTVDMSRFPSVPSDASTAEPYLGALPPSTPKDSKLKINTETDENKEENGKRETKEEKGKHRGYIDIPKKQKKIVQLSGQKLEGNMVHTQMESSLPKVIYNKANAECIM
;
A
#
# COMPACT_ATOMS: atom_id res chain seq x y z
N MET A 1 -5.65 19.88 -2.01
CA MET A 1 -6.82 18.98 -1.87
C MET A 1 -7.91 19.48 -2.80
N GLU A 2 -8.56 18.59 -3.54
CA GLU A 2 -9.73 18.96 -4.36
C GLU A 2 -10.83 19.50 -3.45
N LYS A 3 -11.60 20.49 -3.92
CA LYS A 3 -12.74 21.01 -3.16
C LYS A 3 -13.80 19.90 -3.01
N ALA A 4 -14.35 19.74 -1.81
CA ALA A 4 -15.44 18.79 -1.57
C ALA A 4 -16.63 19.16 -2.48
N CYS A 5 -17.02 18.23 -3.35
CA CYS A 5 -18.10 18.40 -4.31
C CYS A 5 -18.85 17.09 -4.42
N LEU A 6 -20.16 17.13 -4.66
CA LEU A 6 -20.97 15.93 -4.85
C LEU A 6 -20.38 15.00 -5.93
N ARG A 7 -19.78 15.58 -6.98
CA ARG A 7 -19.09 14.83 -8.04
C ARG A 7 -17.88 14.05 -7.52
N THR A 8 -17.04 14.66 -6.68
CA THR A 8 -15.84 13.99 -6.13
C THR A 8 -16.22 12.90 -5.15
N THR A 9 -17.23 13.14 -4.32
CA THR A 9 -17.83 12.13 -3.42
C THR A 9 -18.40 10.94 -4.20
N LYS A 10 -19.13 11.18 -5.30
CA LYS A 10 -19.66 10.11 -6.16
C LYS A 10 -18.54 9.28 -6.79
N ILE A 11 -17.46 9.92 -7.22
CA ILE A 11 -16.29 9.22 -7.77
C ILE A 11 -15.64 8.34 -6.70
N GLN A 12 -15.44 8.85 -5.48
CA GLN A 12 -14.88 8.09 -4.36
C GLN A 12 -15.78 6.90 -3.98
N ALA A 13 -17.11 7.08 -3.95
CA ALA A 13 -18.05 6.00 -3.68
C ALA A 13 -17.99 4.90 -4.75
N ASN A 14 -17.91 5.28 -6.02
CA ASN A 14 -17.75 4.32 -7.13
C ASN A 14 -16.41 3.57 -7.06
N GLU A 15 -15.36 4.25 -6.59
CA GLU A 15 -14.04 3.65 -6.37
C GLU A 15 -14.08 2.63 -5.22
N ILE A 16 -14.76 2.94 -4.11
CA ILE A 16 -14.98 1.95 -3.03
C ILE A 16 -15.77 0.74 -3.55
N LYS A 17 -16.79 0.98 -4.37
CA LYS A 17 -17.59 -0.09 -4.99
C LYS A 17 -16.73 -0.98 -5.89
N SER A 18 -15.78 -0.42 -6.64
CA SER A 18 -14.89 -1.21 -7.50
C SER A 18 -13.91 -2.07 -6.70
N TYR A 19 -13.50 -1.66 -5.49
CA TYR A 19 -12.69 -2.49 -4.60
C TYR A 19 -13.44 -3.70 -4.02
N GLY A 20 -14.77 -3.66 -4.03
CA GLY A 20 -15.60 -4.78 -3.60
C GLY A 20 -15.28 -6.08 -4.35
N THR A 21 -14.96 -6.02 -5.65
CA THR A 21 -14.62 -7.21 -6.45
C THR A 21 -13.28 -7.81 -6.03
N SER A 22 -12.25 -7.00 -5.77
CA SER A 22 -10.94 -7.47 -5.28
C SER A 22 -11.05 -8.11 -3.89
N ILE A 23 -11.89 -7.56 -3.01
CA ILE A 23 -12.15 -8.14 -1.69
C ILE A 23 -12.90 -9.47 -1.83
N CYS A 24 -13.91 -9.54 -2.71
CA CYS A 24 -14.62 -10.79 -2.98
C CYS A 24 -13.70 -11.88 -3.52
N TYR A 25 -12.73 -11.52 -4.37
CA TYR A 25 -11.70 -12.45 -4.84
C TYR A 25 -10.83 -12.98 -3.68
N ALA A 26 -10.34 -12.10 -2.80
CA ALA A 26 -9.57 -12.52 -1.64
C ALA A 26 -10.38 -13.45 -0.71
N ILE A 27 -11.67 -13.16 -0.51
CA ILE A 27 -12.59 -14.00 0.27
C ILE A 27 -12.83 -15.34 -0.42
N ASP A 28 -12.99 -15.41 -1.74
CA ASP A 28 -13.12 -16.68 -2.46
C ASP A 28 -11.86 -17.55 -2.31
N VAL A 29 -10.67 -16.94 -2.37
CA VAL A 29 -9.41 -17.63 -2.10
C VAL A 29 -9.38 -18.18 -0.68
N LEU A 30 -9.76 -17.38 0.32
CA LEU A 30 -9.84 -17.79 1.73
C LEU A 30 -10.87 -18.91 1.95
N LEU A 31 -12.07 -18.79 1.38
CA LEU A 31 -13.11 -19.81 1.44
C LEU A 31 -12.67 -21.10 0.75
N GLY A 32 -11.91 -21.02 -0.35
CA GLY A 32 -11.31 -22.19 -0.98
C GLY A 32 -10.36 -22.95 -0.04
N VAL A 33 -9.55 -22.22 0.74
CA VAL A 33 -8.67 -22.81 1.76
C VAL A 33 -9.48 -23.38 2.94
N LEU A 34 -10.51 -22.68 3.41
CA LEU A 34 -11.32 -23.11 4.55
C LEU A 34 -12.24 -24.32 4.23
N LEU A 35 -12.80 -24.36 3.02
CA LEU A 35 -13.81 -25.35 2.62
C LEU A 35 -13.20 -26.60 1.95
N TRP A 36 -11.91 -26.89 2.17
CA TRP A 36 -11.25 -28.11 1.66
C TRP A 36 -11.35 -28.30 0.14
N ARG A 37 -11.50 -27.20 -0.61
CA ARG A 37 -11.57 -27.25 -2.08
C ARG A 37 -10.14 -27.42 -2.60
N GLY A 38 -9.74 -28.68 -2.80
CA GLY A 38 -8.40 -29.05 -3.26
C GLY A 38 -7.96 -28.27 -4.49
N ARG A 39 -6.71 -27.79 -4.49
CA ARG A 39 -6.13 -27.00 -5.60
C ARG A 39 -4.82 -27.57 -6.13
N ALA A 40 -4.18 -28.47 -5.40
CA ALA A 40 -2.99 -29.15 -5.88
C ALA A 40 -3.41 -30.40 -6.66
N ASN A 41 -3.26 -30.37 -7.97
CA ASN A 41 -3.41 -31.55 -8.80
C ASN A 41 -2.06 -32.29 -8.83
N VAL A 42 -1.99 -33.44 -8.17
CA VAL A 42 -0.84 -34.32 -8.25
C VAL A 42 -1.17 -35.39 -9.28
N SER A 43 -0.50 -35.34 -10.43
CA SER A 43 -0.58 -36.39 -11.43
C SER A 43 0.39 -37.51 -11.05
N ILE A 44 -0.16 -38.64 -10.59
CA ILE A 44 0.63 -39.84 -10.31
C ILE A 44 0.59 -40.72 -11.57
N PRO A 45 1.73 -40.90 -12.27
CA PRO A 45 1.79 -41.83 -13.38
C PRO A 45 1.85 -43.26 -12.83
N LEU A 46 0.72 -43.98 -12.84
CA LEU A 46 0.70 -45.44 -12.71
C LEU A 46 0.84 -46.04 -14.11
N SER A 47 1.43 -47.23 -14.23
CA SER A 47 1.95 -47.89 -15.45
C SER A 47 1.09 -47.86 -16.72
N SER A 48 -0.21 -47.54 -16.63
CA SER A 48 -1.10 -47.31 -17.78
C SER A 48 -2.15 -46.20 -17.57
N ILE A 49 -2.19 -45.54 -16.40
CA ILE A 49 -3.24 -44.56 -16.04
C ILE A 49 -2.60 -43.37 -15.32
N VAL A 50 -2.83 -42.15 -15.81
CA VAL A 50 -2.47 -40.91 -15.11
C VAL A 50 -3.62 -40.56 -14.16
N LEU A 51 -3.41 -40.82 -12.86
CA LEU A 51 -4.39 -40.49 -11.84
C LEU A 51 -4.14 -39.04 -11.37
N ASN A 52 -5.11 -38.16 -11.65
CA ASN A 52 -5.08 -36.77 -11.19
C ASN A 52 -5.86 -36.66 -9.88
N ILE A 53 -5.15 -36.71 -8.74
CA ILE A 53 -5.78 -36.52 -7.43
C ILE A 53 -5.64 -35.05 -7.01
N TRP A 54 -6.76 -34.44 -6.64
CA TRP A 54 -6.80 -33.10 -6.05
C TRP A 54 -6.59 -33.19 -4.54
N PHE A 55 -5.44 -32.74 -4.05
CA PHE A 55 -5.14 -32.70 -2.62
C PHE A 55 -5.43 -31.30 -2.03
N PRO A 56 -6.21 -31.22 -0.92
CA PRO A 56 -6.46 -29.97 -0.20
C PRO A 56 -5.33 -29.65 0.78
N ILE A 57 -4.08 -29.59 0.29
CA ILE A 57 -2.87 -29.39 1.11
C ILE A 57 -3.00 -28.12 1.98
N HIS A 58 -3.51 -27.03 1.42
CA HIS A 58 -3.70 -25.78 2.15
C HIS A 58 -4.69 -25.92 3.32
N SER A 59 -5.77 -26.68 3.13
CA SER A 59 -6.80 -26.90 4.14
C SER A 59 -6.32 -27.84 5.25
N VAL A 60 -5.57 -28.89 4.89
CA VAL A 60 -4.89 -29.77 5.86
C VAL A 60 -3.93 -28.97 6.72
N ALA A 61 -3.10 -28.12 6.11
CA ALA A 61 -2.17 -27.26 6.85
C ALA A 61 -2.89 -26.30 7.81
N LEU A 62 -3.97 -25.65 7.35
CA LEU A 62 -4.76 -24.76 8.20
C LEU A 62 -5.47 -25.51 9.35
N PHE A 63 -5.96 -26.72 9.09
CA PHE A 63 -6.59 -27.57 10.10
C PHE A 63 -5.59 -28.02 11.18
N LEU A 64 -4.41 -28.49 10.76
CA LEU A 64 -3.33 -28.84 11.69
C LEU A 64 -2.87 -27.61 12.49
N ALA A 65 -2.76 -26.46 11.85
CA ALA A 65 -2.45 -25.21 12.53
C ALA A 65 -3.53 -24.81 13.55
N ALA A 66 -4.81 -25.03 13.25
CA ALA A 66 -5.89 -24.79 14.19
C ALA A 66 -5.84 -25.73 15.40
N ILE A 67 -5.52 -27.02 15.20
CA ILE A 67 -5.29 -27.98 16.30
C ILE A 67 -4.14 -27.49 17.18
N LEU A 68 -3.01 -27.12 16.56
CA LEU A 68 -1.84 -26.62 17.30
C LEU A 68 -2.14 -25.32 18.06
N ALA A 69 -2.98 -24.43 17.53
CA ALA A 69 -3.39 -23.21 18.24
C ALA A 69 -4.27 -23.51 19.47
N ILE A 70 -5.07 -24.57 19.43
CA ILE A 70 -5.91 -25.00 20.56
C ILE A 70 -5.05 -25.69 21.63
N GLU A 71 -4.17 -26.60 21.23
CA GLU A 71 -3.30 -27.35 22.15
C GLU A 71 -2.21 -26.47 22.76
N PHE A 72 -1.68 -25.51 21.98
CA PHE A 72 -0.62 -24.60 22.38
C PHE A 72 -1.02 -23.15 22.06
N PRO A 73 -1.83 -22.50 22.92
CA PRO A 73 -2.30 -21.14 22.70
C PRO A 73 -1.17 -20.12 22.49
N THR A 74 0.03 -20.41 23.00
CA THR A 74 1.22 -19.57 22.90
C THR A 74 1.80 -19.53 21.48
N LEU A 75 1.48 -20.52 20.64
CA LEU A 75 1.77 -20.55 19.20
C LEU A 75 0.73 -19.79 18.35
N THR A 76 -0.40 -19.36 18.92
CA THR A 76 -1.47 -18.68 18.17
C THR A 76 -0.98 -17.48 17.35
N PRO A 77 -0.14 -16.56 17.90
CA PRO A 77 0.37 -15.43 17.12
C PRO A 77 1.24 -15.88 15.94
N THR A 78 2.10 -16.88 16.16
CA THR A 78 2.94 -17.48 15.10
C THR A 78 2.08 -18.09 13.98
N ILE A 79 1.07 -18.87 14.35
CA ILE A 79 0.13 -19.49 13.42
C ILE A 79 -0.65 -18.43 12.64
N LEU A 80 -1.08 -17.36 13.30
CA LEU A 80 -1.76 -16.23 12.66
C LEU A 80 -0.83 -15.51 11.66
N LEU A 81 0.41 -15.23 12.02
CA LEU A 81 1.38 -14.58 11.14
C LEU A 81 1.70 -15.44 9.91
N TYR A 82 1.93 -16.74 10.10
CA TYR A 82 2.17 -17.66 8.98
C TYR A 82 0.94 -17.86 8.10
N SER A 83 -0.26 -17.95 8.67
CA SER A 83 -1.50 -18.08 7.88
C SER A 83 -1.77 -16.84 7.03
N LEU A 84 -1.49 -15.64 7.55
CA LEU A 84 -1.52 -14.40 6.76
C LEU A 84 -0.47 -14.40 5.65
N ALA A 85 0.78 -14.76 5.96
CA ALA A 85 1.84 -14.87 4.96
C ALA A 85 1.51 -15.89 3.86
N TRP A 86 0.94 -17.03 4.26
CA TRP A 86 0.51 -18.10 3.35
C TRP A 86 -0.63 -17.66 2.44
N THR A 87 -1.60 -16.92 2.98
CA THR A 87 -2.70 -16.34 2.20
C THR A 87 -2.14 -15.37 1.16
N MET A 88 -1.23 -14.47 1.56
CA MET A 88 -0.56 -13.54 0.66
C MET A 88 0.24 -14.24 -0.44
N ALA A 89 1.01 -15.28 -0.08
CA ALA A 89 1.75 -16.09 -1.04
C ALA A 89 0.82 -16.82 -2.03
N THR A 90 -0.34 -17.30 -1.55
CA THR A 90 -1.36 -17.93 -2.41
C THR A 90 -1.96 -16.92 -3.39
N ILE A 91 -2.27 -15.70 -2.95
CA ILE A 91 -2.78 -14.65 -3.83
C ILE A 91 -1.72 -14.24 -4.86
N ASN A 92 -0.45 -14.08 -4.45
CA ASN A 92 0.65 -13.83 -5.38
C ASN A 92 0.80 -14.95 -6.40
N TYR A 93 0.71 -16.22 -5.98
CA TYR A 93 0.78 -17.36 -6.90
C TYR A 93 -0.27 -17.25 -8.00
N HIS A 94 -1.55 -17.00 -7.65
CA HIS A 94 -2.61 -16.81 -8.64
C HIS A 94 -2.36 -15.63 -9.58
N GLY A 95 -1.92 -14.48 -9.04
CA GLY A 95 -1.56 -13.33 -9.86
C GLY A 95 -0.39 -13.60 -10.81
N SER A 96 0.54 -14.48 -10.41
CA SER A 96 1.74 -14.80 -11.19
C SER A 96 1.48 -15.78 -12.35
N VAL A 97 0.37 -16.51 -12.28
CA VAL A 97 -0.10 -17.46 -13.31
C VAL A 97 -1.09 -16.79 -14.27
N TYR A 98 -1.40 -15.50 -14.09
CA TYR A 98 -2.33 -14.79 -14.96
C TYR A 98 -1.86 -14.82 -16.44
N PRO A 99 -2.72 -15.19 -17.41
CA PRO A 99 -2.30 -15.40 -18.81
C PRO A 99 -1.85 -14.11 -19.50
N ASN A 100 -2.52 -12.98 -19.28
CA ASN A 100 -2.08 -11.68 -19.80
C ASN A 100 -0.78 -11.20 -19.08
N PRO A 101 0.33 -11.02 -19.80
CA PRO A 101 1.61 -10.64 -19.20
C PRO A 101 1.59 -9.23 -18.60
N TRP A 102 0.70 -8.33 -19.02
CA TRP A 102 0.56 -6.98 -18.46
C TRP A 102 -0.10 -6.96 -17.08
N LYS A 103 -0.94 -7.96 -16.80
CA LYS A 103 -1.61 -8.12 -15.49
C LYS A 103 -0.88 -9.12 -14.58
N ARG A 104 0.04 -9.92 -15.14
CA ARG A 104 0.80 -10.94 -14.42
C ARG A 104 1.73 -10.31 -13.39
N CYS A 105 1.60 -10.70 -12.13
CA CYS A 105 2.54 -10.27 -11.09
C CYS A 105 3.81 -11.12 -11.10
N LYS A 106 4.89 -10.61 -10.49
CA LYS A 106 6.12 -11.40 -10.32
C LYS A 106 5.85 -12.50 -9.30
N SER A 107 6.30 -13.71 -9.60
CA SER A 107 6.20 -14.80 -8.64
C SER A 107 7.12 -14.52 -7.45
N MET A 108 6.65 -14.84 -6.24
CA MET A 108 7.39 -14.67 -4.99
C MET A 108 8.76 -15.37 -5.04
N HIS A 109 8.87 -16.50 -5.73
CA HIS A 109 10.13 -17.20 -5.94
C HIS A 109 11.16 -16.37 -6.71
N GLN A 110 10.73 -15.69 -7.79
CA GLN A 110 11.63 -14.81 -8.55
C GLN A 110 12.08 -13.62 -7.72
N GLU A 111 11.19 -13.04 -6.91
CA GLU A 111 11.54 -11.91 -6.05
C GLU A 111 12.51 -12.32 -4.94
N ASN A 112 12.32 -13.50 -4.34
CA ASN A 112 13.27 -14.09 -3.39
C ASN A 112 14.65 -14.33 -4.04
N LEU A 113 14.68 -14.87 -5.27
CA LEU A 113 15.93 -15.06 -6.00
C LEU A 113 16.62 -13.72 -6.30
N ILE A 114 15.87 -12.68 -6.68
CA ILE A 114 16.42 -11.33 -6.87
C ILE A 114 16.99 -10.79 -5.56
N MET A 115 16.34 -11.03 -4.42
CA MET A 115 16.81 -10.59 -3.12
C MET A 115 18.11 -11.30 -2.71
N ILE A 116 18.21 -12.61 -2.95
CA ILE A 116 19.38 -13.42 -2.58
C ILE A 116 20.56 -13.16 -3.54
N LEU A 117 20.31 -13.10 -4.84
CA LEU A 117 21.36 -12.98 -5.86
C LEU A 117 21.71 -11.52 -6.18
N GLY A 118 20.87 -10.56 -5.77
CA GLY A 118 21.00 -9.15 -6.13
C GLY A 118 20.63 -8.84 -7.59
N HIS A 119 20.25 -9.84 -8.41
CA HIS A 119 19.89 -9.66 -9.80
C HIS A 119 18.79 -10.63 -10.27
N SER A 120 18.03 -10.25 -11.31
CA SER A 120 17.04 -11.14 -11.94
C SER A 120 17.74 -12.21 -12.78
N GLN A 121 17.43 -13.48 -12.54
CA GLN A 121 17.85 -14.57 -13.44
C GLN A 121 17.02 -14.63 -14.72
N ARG A 122 15.77 -14.12 -14.70
CA ARG A 122 14.99 -14.00 -15.94
C ARG A 122 15.45 -12.77 -16.70
N GLY A 123 15.83 -13.00 -17.96
CA GLY A 123 16.05 -11.95 -18.93
C GLY A 123 14.77 -11.16 -19.20
N PRO A 124 14.89 -10.01 -19.90
CA PRO A 124 13.73 -9.20 -20.25
C PRO A 124 12.77 -10.00 -21.14
N ILE A 125 11.48 -9.84 -20.89
CA ILE A 125 10.40 -10.59 -21.58
C ILE A 125 9.98 -9.79 -22.81
N PHE A 126 9.86 -10.48 -23.94
CA PHE A 126 9.22 -9.94 -25.14
C PHE A 126 7.71 -10.23 -25.06
N ILE A 127 6.88 -9.19 -25.17
CA ILE A 127 5.42 -9.32 -25.11
C ILE A 127 4.85 -8.94 -26.49
N LYS A 128 4.16 -9.89 -27.11
CA LYS A 128 3.48 -9.67 -28.39
C LYS A 128 2.19 -8.85 -28.18
N PRO A 129 1.79 -8.03 -29.17
CA PRO A 129 0.48 -7.38 -29.11
C PRO A 129 -0.59 -8.47 -29.12
N GLY A 130 -1.56 -8.38 -28.21
CA GLY A 130 -2.62 -9.39 -28.12
C GLY A 130 -2.30 -10.64 -27.28
N GLU A 131 -1.10 -10.75 -26.70
CA GLU A 131 -0.67 -11.99 -26.02
C GLU A 131 -1.49 -12.28 -24.75
N GLY A 132 -2.11 -13.47 -24.67
CA GLY A 132 -2.83 -13.94 -23.50
C GLY A 132 -4.14 -13.20 -23.18
N ILE A 133 -4.65 -12.36 -24.10
CA ILE A 133 -5.86 -11.57 -23.88
C ILE A 133 -7.10 -12.46 -23.80
N ALA A 134 -7.31 -13.34 -24.79
CA ALA A 134 -8.52 -14.18 -24.84
C ALA A 134 -8.64 -15.07 -23.59
N GLU A 135 -7.52 -15.66 -23.16
CA GLU A 135 -7.43 -16.45 -21.93
C GLU A 135 -7.64 -15.58 -20.67
N GLY A 136 -7.07 -14.37 -20.66
CA GLY A 136 -7.24 -13.39 -19.58
C GLY A 136 -8.67 -12.91 -19.42
N GLU A 137 -9.36 -12.63 -20.53
CA GLU A 137 -10.78 -12.27 -20.51
C GLU A 137 -11.67 -13.42 -20.03
N ALA A 138 -11.36 -14.66 -20.43
CA ALA A 138 -12.07 -15.84 -19.95
C ALA A 138 -11.90 -16.00 -18.43
N LEU A 139 -10.67 -15.80 -17.93
CA LEU A 139 -10.37 -15.84 -16.50
C LEU A 139 -11.05 -14.69 -15.73
N ASP A 140 -11.01 -13.46 -16.27
CA ASP A 140 -11.67 -12.30 -15.67
C ASP A 140 -13.19 -12.47 -15.60
N LYS A 141 -13.82 -13.04 -16.64
CA LYS A 141 -15.24 -13.39 -16.63
C LYS A 141 -15.55 -14.42 -15.56
N LEU A 142 -14.71 -15.45 -15.43
CA LEU A 142 -14.87 -16.47 -14.39
C LEU A 142 -14.74 -15.87 -12.98
N ASP A 143 -13.77 -14.99 -12.77
CA ASP A 143 -13.55 -14.33 -11.49
C ASP A 143 -14.63 -13.29 -11.18
N ALA A 144 -15.21 -12.63 -12.18
CA ALA A 144 -16.38 -11.77 -12.02
C ALA A 144 -17.60 -12.57 -11.51
N VAL A 145 -17.86 -13.75 -12.09
CA VAL A 145 -18.95 -14.64 -11.65
C VAL A 145 -18.71 -15.18 -10.23
N LYS A 146 -17.46 -15.47 -9.85
CA LYS A 146 -17.12 -15.82 -8.46
C LYS A 146 -17.35 -14.65 -7.52
N ALA A 147 -16.90 -13.45 -7.91
CA ALA A 147 -17.05 -12.25 -7.10
C ALA A 147 -18.52 -11.91 -6.87
N GLU A 148 -19.37 -12.05 -7.89
CA GLU A 148 -20.82 -11.86 -7.75
C GLU A 148 -21.44 -12.82 -6.73
N ARG A 149 -21.06 -14.11 -6.78
CA ARG A 149 -21.53 -15.11 -5.79
C ARG A 149 -21.11 -14.75 -4.36
N VAL A 150 -19.86 -14.34 -4.16
CA VAL A 150 -19.38 -13.89 -2.84
C VAL A 150 -20.08 -12.61 -2.41
N GLN A 151 -20.38 -11.70 -3.34
CA GLN A 151 -21.09 -10.47 -3.03
C GLN A 151 -22.54 -10.72 -2.56
N VAL A 152 -23.24 -11.68 -3.19
CA VAL A 152 -24.57 -12.12 -2.72
C VAL A 152 -24.46 -12.67 -1.31
N PHE A 153 -23.50 -13.57 -1.07
CA PHE A 153 -23.26 -14.13 0.26
C PHE A 153 -22.96 -13.06 1.32
N LEU A 154 -22.10 -12.08 1.01
CA LEU A 154 -21.79 -10.97 1.92
C LEU A 154 -23.01 -10.08 2.19
N ARG A 155 -23.85 -9.83 1.18
CA ARG A 155 -25.09 -9.06 1.34
C ARG A 155 -26.04 -9.77 2.29
N ASP A 156 -26.19 -11.08 2.15
CA ASP A 156 -27.03 -11.89 3.01
C ASP A 156 -26.51 -11.88 4.44
N LEU A 157 -25.20 -12.05 4.63
CA LEU A 157 -24.53 -11.96 5.93
C LEU A 157 -24.74 -10.58 6.60
N MET A 158 -24.58 -9.49 5.85
CA MET A 158 -24.84 -8.12 6.34
C MET A 158 -26.31 -7.93 6.70
N SER A 159 -27.24 -8.50 5.92
CA SER A 159 -28.68 -8.42 6.22
C SER A 159 -29.02 -9.11 7.54
N VAL A 160 -28.40 -10.26 7.83
CA VAL A 160 -28.54 -10.99 9.10
C VAL A 160 -27.94 -10.17 10.24
N GLY A 161 -26.74 -9.61 10.06
CA GLY A 161 -26.10 -8.74 11.06
C GLY A 161 -26.92 -7.49 11.39
N LEU A 162 -27.52 -6.85 10.38
CA LEU A 162 -28.42 -5.70 10.58
C LEU A 162 -29.71 -6.11 11.30
N LYS A 163 -30.28 -7.28 10.99
CA LYS A 163 -31.44 -7.82 11.74
C LYS A 163 -31.08 -8.07 13.20
N ALA A 164 -29.94 -8.70 13.48
CA ALA A 164 -29.45 -8.92 14.84
C ALA A 164 -29.26 -7.58 15.57
N ARG A 165 -28.58 -6.60 14.95
CA ARG A 165 -28.38 -5.27 15.54
C ARG A 165 -29.70 -4.55 15.82
N ARG A 166 -30.71 -4.67 14.94
CA ARG A 166 -32.05 -4.11 15.20
C ARG A 166 -32.73 -4.76 16.40
N MET A 167 -32.55 -6.07 16.61
CA MET A 167 -33.08 -6.75 17.80
C MET A 167 -32.38 -6.23 19.07
N TYR A 168 -31.06 -6.05 19.04
CA TYR A 168 -30.28 -5.49 20.16
C TYR A 168 -30.49 -3.98 20.38
N SER A 169 -30.78 -3.19 19.35
CA SER A 169 -30.98 -1.74 19.51
C SER A 169 -32.38 -1.40 20.02
N LYS A 170 -33.38 -2.24 19.71
CA LYS A 170 -34.74 -2.09 20.24
C LYS A 170 -34.81 -2.22 21.75
N SER A 171 -33.84 -2.87 22.40
CA SER A 171 -33.75 -2.93 23.86
C SER A 171 -33.07 -1.71 24.51
N ASN A 172 -32.55 -0.74 23.73
CA ASN A 172 -31.77 0.38 24.27
C ASN A 172 -32.20 1.76 23.76
N MET A 173 -33.32 1.86 23.05
CA MET A 173 -33.91 3.14 22.61
C MET A 173 -35.20 3.43 23.39
N GLN A 174 -35.03 3.76 24.68
CA GLN A 174 -35.99 4.58 25.39
C GLN A 174 -35.51 6.04 25.34
N ASN A 175 -36.33 6.90 24.72
CA ASN A 175 -36.37 8.36 24.92
C ASN A 175 -35.16 9.19 24.45
N ILE A 176 -35.01 9.34 23.13
CA ILE A 176 -34.47 10.61 22.60
C ILE A 176 -35.53 11.16 21.62
N SER A 177 -36.53 11.82 22.17
CA SER A 177 -37.46 12.66 21.42
C SER A 177 -36.71 13.94 21.04
N LEU A 178 -36.15 13.98 19.84
CA LEU A 178 -35.64 15.21 19.25
C LEU A 178 -36.83 16.05 18.79
N GLU A 179 -37.29 16.94 19.67
CA GLU A 179 -38.20 18.03 19.29
C GLU A 179 -37.50 18.88 18.22
N THR A 180 -38.03 18.77 17.01
CA THR A 180 -37.52 19.49 15.85
C THR A 180 -38.20 20.84 15.83
N GLY A 181 -37.58 21.84 16.47
CA GLY A 181 -38.06 23.21 16.43
C GLY A 181 -37.95 23.78 15.02
N ASP A 182 -39.05 24.38 14.53
CA ASP A 182 -39.16 25.03 13.22
C ASP A 182 -38.26 26.27 13.14
N ILE A 183 -36.99 26.08 12.79
CA ILE A 183 -36.06 27.18 12.54
C ILE A 183 -35.99 27.43 11.03
N SER A 184 -36.67 28.50 10.60
CA SER A 184 -36.54 29.12 9.28
C SER A 184 -35.11 29.67 9.10
N GLY A 185 -34.22 28.85 8.55
CA GLY A 185 -32.79 29.18 8.46
C GLY A 185 -32.05 28.41 7.37
N SER A 186 -32.36 28.68 6.10
CA SER A 186 -31.69 28.05 4.94
C SER A 186 -30.16 28.21 4.96
N THR A 187 -29.64 29.30 5.51
CA THR A 187 -28.19 29.57 5.63
C THR A 187 -27.49 28.72 6.69
N ILE A 188 -28.20 28.28 7.73
CA ILE A 188 -27.66 27.40 8.77
C ILE A 188 -27.57 25.97 8.23
N ILE A 189 -28.62 25.54 7.50
CA ILE A 189 -28.65 24.23 6.85
C ILE A 189 -27.52 24.11 5.84
N GLU A 190 -27.28 25.13 5.00
CA GLU A 190 -26.17 25.11 4.03
C GLU A 190 -24.80 25.00 4.70
N LYS A 191 -24.57 25.72 5.81
CA LYS A 191 -23.31 25.62 6.56
C LYS A 191 -23.13 24.27 7.25
N MET A 192 -24.19 23.73 7.86
CA MET A 192 -24.14 22.41 8.50
C MET A 192 -23.93 21.30 7.47
N VAL A 193 -24.67 21.33 6.36
CA VAL A 193 -24.53 20.38 5.25
C VAL A 193 -23.15 20.50 4.61
N GLY A 194 -22.64 21.72 4.41
CA GLY A 194 -21.29 21.93 3.87
C GLY A 194 -20.19 21.36 4.78
N SER A 195 -20.29 21.58 6.09
CA SER A 195 -19.34 21.03 7.08
C SER A 195 -19.40 19.50 7.13
N TYR A 196 -20.62 18.93 7.18
CA TYR A 196 -20.82 17.49 7.18
C TYR A 196 -20.35 16.83 5.87
N LEU A 197 -20.61 17.46 4.72
CA LEU A 197 -20.14 17.00 3.43
C LEU A 197 -18.61 17.03 3.35
N ASN A 198 -17.96 18.06 3.90
CA ASN A 198 -16.50 18.12 3.97
C ASN A 198 -15.93 17.01 4.86
N TYR A 199 -16.56 16.73 6.01
CA TYR A 199 -16.18 15.62 6.88
C TYR A 199 -16.32 14.26 6.17
N LEU A 200 -17.46 14.01 5.53
CA LEU A 200 -17.69 12.79 4.75
C LEU A 200 -16.70 12.66 3.59
N HIS A 201 -16.41 13.75 2.88
CA HIS A 201 -15.43 13.76 1.79
C HIS A 201 -14.03 13.40 2.30
N LEU A 202 -13.63 13.94 3.45
CA LEU A 202 -12.35 13.65 4.07
C LEU A 202 -12.28 12.18 4.53
N MET A 203 -13.34 11.67 5.17
CA MET A 203 -13.42 10.27 5.57
C MET A 203 -13.35 9.33 4.36
N LEU A 204 -14.11 9.59 3.30
CA LEU A 204 -14.09 8.81 2.06
C LEU A 204 -12.74 8.88 1.37
N TYR A 205 -12.09 10.05 1.36
CA TYR A 205 -10.74 10.22 0.82
C TYR A 205 -9.73 9.32 1.55
N TYR A 206 -9.73 9.33 2.88
CA TYR A 206 -8.85 8.45 3.66
C TYR A 206 -9.19 6.98 3.44
N MET A 207 -10.47 6.60 3.46
CA MET A 207 -10.91 5.22 3.18
C MET A 207 -10.46 4.76 1.80
N CYS A 208 -10.61 5.57 0.75
CA CYS A 208 -10.11 5.23 -0.60
C CYS A 208 -8.60 5.05 -0.59
N THR A 209 -7.87 5.93 0.12
CA THR A 209 -6.40 5.85 0.22
C THR A 209 -5.96 4.56 0.92
N TYR A 210 -6.61 4.19 2.03
CA TYR A 210 -6.35 2.92 2.71
C TYR A 210 -6.74 1.71 1.87
N LEU A 211 -7.89 1.75 1.20
CA LEU A 211 -8.34 0.68 0.31
C LEU A 211 -7.43 0.51 -0.91
N ARG A 212 -6.81 1.58 -1.44
CA ARG A 212 -5.78 1.47 -2.48
C ARG A 212 -4.54 0.74 -1.96
N MET A 213 -4.06 1.12 -0.77
CA MET A 213 -2.93 0.43 -0.15
C MET A 213 -3.25 -1.05 0.09
N PHE A 214 -4.44 -1.34 0.60
CA PHE A 214 -4.91 -2.70 0.85
C PHE A 214 -5.09 -3.49 -0.46
N ARG A 215 -5.66 -2.89 -1.51
CA ARG A 215 -5.75 -3.49 -2.85
C ARG A 215 -4.35 -3.84 -3.35
N ASN A 216 -3.41 -2.90 -3.29
CA ASN A 216 -2.04 -3.12 -3.78
C ASN A 216 -1.28 -4.17 -2.97
N LEU A 217 -1.64 -4.35 -1.70
CA LEU A 217 -1.14 -5.42 -0.85
C LEU A 217 -1.75 -6.76 -1.26
N ILE A 218 -3.08 -6.84 -1.44
CA ILE A 218 -3.79 -8.04 -1.89
C ILE A 218 -3.33 -8.46 -3.29
N THR A 219 -3.42 -7.57 -4.29
CA THR A 219 -3.12 -7.92 -5.69
C THR A 219 -1.66 -8.32 -5.90
N SER A 220 -0.81 -8.09 -4.91
CA SER A 220 0.61 -8.46 -4.92
C SER A 220 1.38 -7.92 -6.14
N ASN A 221 0.88 -6.83 -6.75
CA ASN A 221 1.53 -6.18 -7.89
C ASN A 221 2.71 -5.31 -7.48
N SER A 222 2.83 -5.00 -6.19
CA SER A 222 3.87 -4.12 -5.64
C SER A 222 4.95 -4.91 -4.92
N SER A 223 6.20 -4.46 -5.03
CA SER A 223 7.32 -4.99 -4.21
C SER A 223 7.05 -4.89 -2.70
N SER A 224 6.18 -3.95 -2.28
CA SER A 224 5.77 -3.81 -0.89
C SER A 224 5.00 -5.02 -0.37
N SER A 225 4.12 -5.64 -1.18
CA SER A 225 3.37 -6.84 -0.79
C SER A 225 4.29 -8.02 -0.46
N HIS A 226 5.35 -8.18 -1.25
CA HIS A 226 6.38 -9.20 -1.04
C HIS A 226 7.17 -8.95 0.24
N ARG A 227 7.67 -7.71 0.44
CA ARG A 227 8.37 -7.34 1.67
C ARG A 227 7.49 -7.56 2.90
N PHE A 228 6.21 -7.19 2.82
CA PHE A 228 5.25 -7.43 3.89
C PHE A 228 5.07 -8.93 4.17
N THR A 229 4.95 -9.76 3.13
CA THR A 229 4.87 -11.22 3.29
C THR A 229 6.14 -11.79 3.94
N MET A 230 7.32 -11.33 3.53
CA MET A 230 8.60 -11.73 4.14
C MET A 230 8.72 -11.25 5.60
N TYR A 231 8.22 -10.05 5.93
CA TYR A 231 8.16 -9.58 7.32
C TYR A 231 7.21 -10.42 8.17
N LEU A 232 6.07 -10.87 7.63
CA LEU A 232 5.17 -11.79 8.34
C LEU A 232 5.85 -13.15 8.60
N ILE A 233 6.55 -13.70 7.62
CA ILE A 233 7.32 -14.96 7.77
C ILE A 233 8.41 -14.76 8.83
N PHE A 234 9.20 -13.70 8.73
CA PHE A 234 10.27 -13.41 9.69
C PHE A 234 9.72 -13.18 11.10
N ALA A 235 8.64 -12.42 11.24
CA ALA A 235 7.98 -12.18 12.53
C ALA A 235 7.41 -13.49 13.11
N GLY A 236 6.82 -14.36 12.28
CA GLY A 236 6.36 -15.68 12.69
C GLY A 236 7.51 -16.56 13.18
N THR A 237 8.61 -16.62 12.43
CA THR A 237 9.81 -17.38 12.82
C THR A 237 10.43 -16.83 14.10
N PHE A 238 10.53 -15.50 14.22
CA PHE A 238 11.04 -14.84 15.41
C PHE A 238 10.17 -15.16 16.64
N TRP A 239 8.85 -15.14 16.48
CA TRP A 239 7.91 -15.49 17.54
C TRP A 239 7.97 -16.97 17.93
N LEU A 240 8.24 -17.87 16.98
CA LEU A 240 8.42 -19.29 17.23
C LEU A 240 9.68 -19.56 18.09
N VAL A 241 10.77 -18.84 17.83
CA VAL A 241 12.07 -19.07 18.49
C VAL A 241 12.16 -18.35 19.84
N MET A 242 11.52 -17.20 19.98
CA MET A 242 11.58 -16.41 21.21
C MET A 242 10.62 -16.96 22.28
N PRO A 243 11.03 -17.02 23.56
CA PRO A 243 10.17 -17.43 24.66
C PRO A 243 9.16 -16.32 25.00
N MET A 244 8.20 -16.11 24.10
CA MET A 244 7.25 -14.99 24.15
C MET A 244 6.34 -15.07 25.38
N GLU A 245 6.14 -16.23 25.97
CA GLU A 245 5.40 -16.38 27.23
C GLU A 245 6.02 -15.52 28.34
N ALA A 246 7.34 -15.57 28.48
CA ALA A 246 8.05 -14.74 29.45
C ALA A 246 7.90 -13.27 29.10
N ILE A 247 8.11 -12.89 27.83
CA ILE A 247 8.05 -11.48 27.40
C ILE A 247 6.64 -10.92 27.56
N ILE A 248 5.60 -11.64 27.18
CA ILE A 248 4.21 -11.24 27.33
C ILE A 248 3.89 -11.08 28.81
N LEU A 249 4.24 -12.05 29.66
CA LEU A 249 3.99 -11.96 31.09
C LEU A 249 4.72 -10.78 31.73
N TRP A 250 6.00 -10.57 31.39
CA TRP A 250 6.79 -9.44 31.87
C TRP A 250 6.25 -8.10 31.36
N SER A 251 5.84 -8.02 30.10
CA SER A 251 5.26 -6.81 29.52
C SER A 251 3.89 -6.49 30.11
N ALA A 252 3.04 -7.49 30.35
CA ALA A 252 1.75 -7.34 31.03
C ALA A 252 1.93 -6.93 32.50
N ARG A 253 2.94 -7.49 33.20
CA ARG A 253 3.32 -7.06 34.55
C ARG A 253 3.83 -5.62 34.54
N ALA A 254 4.74 -5.27 33.63
CA ALA A 254 5.24 -3.91 33.49
C ALA A 254 4.10 -2.94 33.19
N PHE A 255 3.20 -3.30 32.26
CA PHE A 255 2.01 -2.51 31.92
C PHE A 255 1.06 -2.37 33.10
N ALA A 256 0.79 -3.43 33.86
CA ALA A 256 -0.04 -3.36 35.06
C ALA A 256 0.63 -2.50 36.14
N TRP A 257 1.94 -2.64 36.34
CA TRP A 257 2.68 -1.83 37.31
C TRP A 257 2.77 -0.37 36.89
N THR A 258 2.84 -0.07 35.60
CA THR A 258 2.71 1.31 35.12
C THR A 258 1.27 1.76 35.26
N PHE A 259 0.32 1.24 34.50
CA PHE A 259 -1.02 1.84 34.43
C PHE A 259 -1.95 1.56 35.61
N LEU A 260 -1.67 0.56 36.45
CA LEU A 260 -2.51 0.15 37.58
C LEU A 260 -1.71 0.13 38.90
N GLY A 261 -0.46 0.61 38.88
CA GLY A 261 0.39 0.61 40.06
C GLY A 261 -0.08 1.62 41.12
N PRO A 262 0.37 1.48 42.39
CA PRO A 262 0.02 2.43 43.46
C PRO A 262 0.37 3.89 43.14
N TRP A 263 1.37 4.13 42.29
CA TRP A 263 1.73 5.48 41.86
C TRP A 263 0.63 6.17 41.04
N MET A 264 -0.30 5.43 40.42
CA MET A 264 -1.45 6.03 39.76
C MET A 264 -2.31 6.81 40.75
N LYS A 265 -2.33 6.42 42.03
CA LYS A 265 -2.97 7.23 43.08
C LYS A 265 -2.22 8.53 43.35
N LEU A 266 -0.88 8.54 43.23
CA LEU A 266 -0.09 9.77 43.33
C LEU A 266 -0.35 10.68 42.14
N VAL A 267 -0.40 10.13 40.92
CA VAL A 267 -0.76 10.89 39.71
C VAL A 267 -2.19 11.38 39.77
N ASP A 268 -3.10 10.60 40.36
CA ASP A 268 -4.47 11.01 40.60
C ASP A 268 -4.52 12.22 41.54
N ILE A 269 -3.90 12.13 42.71
CA ILE A 269 -3.85 13.21 43.70
C ILE A 269 -3.16 14.48 43.15
N TRP A 270 -2.06 14.33 42.41
CA TRP A 270 -1.21 15.47 42.00
C TRP A 270 -1.63 16.09 40.68
N TYR A 271 -2.17 15.31 39.73
CA TYR A 271 -2.43 15.75 38.37
C TYR A 271 -3.90 15.60 37.99
N VAL A 272 -4.48 14.41 38.14
CA VAL A 272 -5.85 14.15 37.65
C VAL A 272 -6.88 14.91 38.48
N HIS A 273 -6.74 14.97 39.80
CA HIS A 273 -7.65 15.69 40.68
C HIS A 273 -7.71 17.21 40.38
N GLN A 274 -6.63 17.79 39.81
CA GLN A 274 -6.66 19.18 39.34
C GLN A 274 -7.50 19.38 38.07
N TYR A 275 -7.60 18.37 37.19
CA TYR A 275 -8.25 18.47 35.88
C TYR A 275 -9.63 17.82 35.81
N TYR A 276 -9.80 16.68 36.49
CA TYR A 276 -11.03 15.91 36.60
C TYR A 276 -11.52 16.00 38.04
N ARG A 277 -12.23 17.11 38.33
CA ARG A 277 -13.09 17.15 39.51
C ARG A 277 -14.28 16.24 39.27
N THR A 278 -14.68 15.50 40.28
CA THR A 278 -15.87 14.66 40.21
C THR A 278 -17.10 15.52 39.87
N THR A 279 -18.13 14.94 39.27
CA THR A 279 -19.36 15.67 38.91
C THR A 279 -20.05 16.34 40.10
N GLU A 280 -19.75 15.92 41.31
CA GLU A 280 -20.22 16.50 42.57
C GLU A 280 -19.41 17.75 42.93
N GLU A 281 -18.07 17.67 42.89
CA GLU A 281 -17.17 18.83 43.06
C GLU A 281 -17.34 19.88 41.94
N LEU A 282 -17.67 19.45 40.72
CA LEU A 282 -17.91 20.33 39.58
C LEU A 282 -19.25 21.08 39.69
N LYS A 283 -20.21 20.54 40.44
CA LYS A 283 -21.50 21.19 40.72
C LYS A 283 -21.38 22.26 41.80
N GLU A 284 -20.43 22.10 42.71
CA GLU A 284 -20.20 23.05 43.81
C GLU A 284 -19.27 24.20 43.41
N ASP A 285 -18.48 24.07 42.33
CA ASP A 285 -17.51 25.08 41.95
C ASP A 285 -18.08 26.12 40.95
N PRO A 286 -18.35 27.37 41.38
CA PRO A 286 -19.01 28.39 40.54
C PRO A 286 -18.14 28.87 39.37
N VAL A 287 -16.85 28.48 39.33
CA VAL A 287 -15.86 28.93 38.35
C VAL A 287 -15.87 28.10 37.06
N PHE A 288 -16.47 26.89 37.07
CA PHE A 288 -16.47 25.98 35.90
C PHE A 288 -17.48 26.36 34.80
N ARG A 289 -18.09 27.57 34.87
CA ARG A 289 -18.79 28.17 33.73
C ARG A 289 -17.78 28.76 32.75
N GLY A 290 -17.26 27.90 31.88
CA GLY A 290 -16.58 28.32 30.67
C GLY A 290 -15.07 28.47 30.84
N THR A 291 -14.35 27.35 30.79
CA THR A 291 -13.00 27.37 30.24
C THR A 291 -13.09 27.89 28.82
N ASN A 292 -12.89 29.20 28.66
CA ASN A 292 -12.84 29.87 27.37
C ASN A 292 -11.76 29.18 26.55
N LEU A 293 -12.15 28.44 25.50
CA LEU A 293 -11.25 27.84 24.51
C LEU A 293 -10.20 28.85 24.00
N GLU A 294 -10.54 30.14 24.03
CA GLU A 294 -9.64 31.26 23.75
C GLU A 294 -8.42 31.31 24.66
N THR A 295 -8.50 30.99 25.96
CA THR A 295 -7.34 30.97 26.84
C THR A 295 -6.41 29.80 26.53
N LEU A 296 -6.98 28.68 26.07
CA LEU A 296 -6.22 27.50 25.64
C LEU A 296 -5.49 27.78 24.31
N PHE A 297 -6.14 28.47 23.37
CA PHE A 297 -5.49 28.95 22.15
C PHE A 297 -4.50 30.10 22.40
N ALA A 298 -4.71 30.90 23.45
CA ALA A 298 -3.77 31.94 23.88
C ALA A 298 -2.57 31.40 24.67
N SER A 299 -2.59 30.12 25.08
CA SER A 299 -1.49 29.52 25.82
C SER A 299 -0.19 29.51 25.01
N SER A 300 0.94 29.78 25.67
CA SER A 300 2.27 29.78 25.04
C SER A 300 2.59 28.46 24.34
N LYS A 301 2.16 27.33 24.91
CA LYS A 301 2.31 25.99 24.31
C LYS A 301 1.60 25.87 22.96
N PHE A 302 0.38 26.37 22.85
CA PHE A 302 -0.34 26.36 21.58
C PHE A 302 0.31 27.29 20.56
N GLN A 303 0.81 28.45 21.01
CA GLN A 303 1.58 29.36 20.14
C GLN A 303 2.91 28.75 19.66
N GLU A 304 3.63 28.02 20.51
CA GLU A 304 4.84 27.27 20.14
C GLU A 304 4.53 26.15 19.15
N MET A 305 3.48 25.37 19.38
CA MET A 305 3.02 24.35 18.44
C MET A 305 2.65 24.98 17.10
N ALA A 306 1.86 26.05 17.11
CA ALA A 306 1.50 26.80 15.90
C ALA A 306 2.74 27.34 15.17
N LYS A 307 3.74 27.83 15.91
CA LYS A 307 5.03 28.28 15.37
C LYS A 307 5.81 27.12 14.73
N SER A 308 5.88 25.97 15.38
CA SER A 308 6.56 24.77 14.84
C SER A 308 5.90 24.27 13.55
N VAL A 309 4.57 24.29 13.48
CA VAL A 309 3.81 23.93 12.27
C VAL A 309 4.08 24.94 11.15
N ARG A 310 4.17 26.23 11.47
CA ARG A 310 4.54 27.28 10.49
C ARG A 310 5.95 27.07 9.95
N ILE A 311 6.92 26.79 10.82
CA ILE A 311 8.31 26.51 10.41
C ILE A 311 8.36 25.27 9.51
N ALA A 312 7.70 24.18 9.89
CA ALA A 312 7.66 22.97 9.08
C ALA A 312 7.01 23.20 7.70
N ALA A 313 5.95 24.01 7.63
CA ALA A 313 5.31 24.39 6.37
C ALA A 313 6.21 25.28 5.50
N GLU A 314 6.97 26.18 6.12
CA GLU A 314 7.96 27.03 5.44
C GLU A 314 9.12 26.19 4.90
N ASP A 315 9.68 25.28 5.69
CA ASP A 315 10.76 24.38 5.28
C ASP A 315 10.32 23.44 4.16
N ALA A 316 9.09 22.91 4.24
CA ALA A 316 8.51 22.13 3.15
C ALA A 316 8.40 22.95 1.84
N ARG A 317 8.05 24.25 1.94
CA ARG A 317 8.02 25.16 0.79
C ARG A 317 9.42 25.43 0.26
N LYS A 318 10.39 25.75 1.12
CA LYS A 318 11.80 25.96 0.73
C LYS A 318 12.41 24.72 0.08
N LEU A 319 12.17 23.53 0.63
CA LEU A 319 12.64 22.25 0.06
C LEU A 319 12.03 22.01 -1.32
N LYS A 320 10.74 22.32 -1.48
CA LYS A 320 10.07 22.25 -2.78
C LYS A 320 10.71 23.22 -3.78
N ASP A 321 10.90 24.48 -3.39
CA ASP A 321 11.49 25.51 -4.25
C ASP A 321 12.94 25.16 -4.63
N MET A 322 13.74 24.64 -3.69
CA MET A 322 15.09 24.15 -3.96
C MET A 322 15.09 22.94 -4.91
N ARG A 323 14.11 22.05 -4.79
CA ARG A 323 13.97 20.90 -5.69
C ARG A 323 13.58 21.35 -7.09
N GLU A 324 12.61 22.26 -7.21
CA GLU A 324 12.22 22.86 -8.49
C GLU A 324 13.37 23.63 -9.14
N HIS A 325 14.18 24.34 -8.34
CA HIS A 325 15.37 25.03 -8.82
C HIS A 325 16.45 24.07 -9.33
N ARG A 326 16.73 22.97 -8.62
CA ARG A 326 17.79 22.00 -9.00
C ARG A 326 17.39 21.07 -10.14
N PHE A 327 16.15 20.59 -10.14
CA PHE A 327 15.69 19.51 -11.01
C PHE A 327 14.66 20.00 -12.06
N GLY A 328 14.36 21.30 -12.07
CA GLY A 328 13.35 21.91 -12.92
C GLY A 328 11.93 21.75 -12.35
N LYS A 329 10.99 22.44 -13.01
CA LYS A 329 9.57 22.53 -12.64
C LYS A 329 8.84 21.17 -12.63
N TRP A 330 9.42 20.15 -13.25
CA TRP A 330 8.81 18.83 -13.47
C TRP A 330 9.48 17.70 -12.68
N SER A 331 10.01 18.01 -11.50
CA SER A 331 10.55 16.99 -10.60
C SER A 331 9.44 16.31 -9.80
N GLU A 332 8.82 15.30 -10.41
CA GLU A 332 7.85 14.46 -9.71
C GLU A 332 8.58 13.40 -8.88
N VAL A 333 8.18 13.25 -7.61
CA VAL A 333 8.66 12.12 -6.80
C VAL A 333 8.06 10.87 -7.40
N ILE A 334 8.90 9.96 -7.90
CA ILE A 334 8.45 8.64 -8.33
C ILE A 334 7.84 7.97 -7.10
N PRO A 335 6.52 7.74 -7.06
CA PRO A 335 5.90 7.16 -5.90
C PRO A 335 6.42 5.74 -5.73
N THR A 336 6.89 5.40 -4.53
CA THR A 336 7.39 4.05 -4.21
C THR A 336 6.28 3.00 -4.25
N VAL A 337 5.03 3.44 -4.08
CA VAL A 337 3.82 2.64 -4.16
C VAL A 337 2.89 3.29 -5.17
N ASP A 338 2.35 2.50 -6.09
CA ASP A 338 1.38 2.98 -7.06
C ASP A 338 0.06 3.37 -6.36
N MET A 339 -0.08 4.64 -5.99
CA MET A 339 -1.29 5.19 -5.37
C MET A 339 -2.32 5.67 -6.40
N SER A 340 -2.14 5.31 -7.67
CA SER A 340 -3.05 5.67 -8.75
C SER A 340 -4.45 5.08 -8.50
N ARG A 341 -5.45 5.89 -8.81
CA ARG A 341 -6.86 5.46 -8.77
C ARG A 341 -7.07 4.29 -9.73
N PHE A 342 -6.55 4.43 -10.95
CA PHE A 342 -6.64 3.44 -12.01
C PHE A 342 -5.25 2.85 -12.26
N PRO A 343 -5.08 1.52 -12.17
CA PRO A 343 -3.81 0.90 -12.49
C PRO A 343 -3.45 1.24 -13.93
N SER A 344 -2.20 1.65 -14.15
CA SER A 344 -1.66 1.87 -15.48
C SER A 344 -1.37 0.52 -16.15
N VAL A 345 -2.40 -0.15 -16.65
CA VAL A 345 -2.24 -1.34 -17.49
C VAL A 345 -2.11 -0.84 -18.93
N PRO A 346 -1.04 -1.21 -19.67
CA PRO A 346 -0.91 -0.87 -21.07
C PRO A 346 -2.09 -1.37 -21.90
N SER A 347 -2.33 -0.73 -23.04
CA SER A 347 -3.38 -1.20 -23.96
C SER A 347 -3.01 -2.56 -24.55
N ASP A 348 -4.01 -3.32 -24.95
CA ASP A 348 -3.86 -4.64 -25.55
C ASP A 348 -3.04 -4.68 -26.85
N ALA A 349 -3.00 -3.54 -27.56
CA ALA A 349 -2.18 -3.33 -28.76
C ALA A 349 -0.72 -2.96 -28.44
N SER A 350 -0.40 -2.70 -27.16
CA SER A 350 0.96 -2.36 -26.74
C SER A 350 1.89 -3.56 -26.85
N THR A 351 3.15 -3.28 -27.15
CA THR A 351 4.23 -4.29 -27.22
C THR A 351 5.32 -3.95 -26.21
N ALA A 352 6.05 -4.97 -25.76
CA ALA A 352 7.27 -4.77 -24.98
C ALA A 352 8.42 -5.52 -25.65
N GLU A 353 9.44 -4.78 -26.08
CA GLU A 353 10.66 -5.34 -26.64
C GLU A 353 11.86 -4.95 -25.78
N PRO A 354 12.75 -5.90 -25.44
CA PRO A 354 13.98 -5.57 -24.73
C PRO A 354 14.83 -4.65 -25.60
N TYR A 355 15.27 -3.52 -25.03
CA TYR A 355 16.21 -2.64 -25.72
C TYR A 355 17.52 -3.40 -25.98
N LEU A 356 17.81 -3.69 -27.26
CA LEU A 356 18.97 -4.48 -27.68
C LEU A 356 20.28 -3.69 -27.72
N GLY A 357 20.28 -2.41 -27.31
CA GLY A 357 21.49 -1.59 -27.27
C GLY A 357 22.02 -1.17 -28.65
N ALA A 358 21.32 -1.49 -29.74
CA ALA A 358 21.55 -0.83 -31.01
C ALA A 358 21.16 0.64 -30.81
N LEU A 359 22.16 1.51 -30.79
CA LEU A 359 21.95 2.94 -31.03
C LEU A 359 21.02 3.02 -32.25
N PRO A 360 19.90 3.77 -32.18
CA PRO A 360 19.11 4.01 -33.38
C PRO A 360 20.11 4.46 -34.45
N PRO A 361 20.11 3.85 -35.66
CA PRO A 361 21.02 4.27 -36.71
C PRO A 361 20.88 5.78 -36.77
N SER A 362 21.98 6.48 -36.47
CA SER A 362 21.99 7.93 -36.45
C SER A 362 21.29 8.36 -37.72
N THR A 363 20.15 9.05 -37.58
CA THR A 363 19.38 9.56 -38.70
C THR A 363 20.40 10.05 -39.72
N PRO A 364 20.38 9.55 -40.98
CA PRO A 364 21.39 9.91 -41.95
C PRO A 364 21.35 11.43 -42.09
N LYS A 365 22.30 12.10 -41.43
CA LYS A 365 22.62 13.49 -41.71
C LYS A 365 23.16 13.45 -43.13
N ASP A 366 22.46 14.16 -44.00
CA ASP A 366 22.89 14.49 -45.35
C ASP A 366 22.65 13.39 -46.41
N SER A 367 21.41 12.94 -46.58
CA SER A 367 20.94 12.66 -47.94
C SER A 367 20.68 14.02 -48.63
N LYS A 368 21.77 14.62 -49.12
CA LYS A 368 21.69 15.66 -50.16
C LYS A 368 20.83 15.10 -51.28
N LEU A 369 19.71 15.76 -51.52
CA LEU A 369 18.90 15.67 -52.71
C LEU A 369 19.82 15.75 -53.94
N LYS A 370 20.06 14.61 -54.60
CA LYS A 370 20.59 14.54 -55.97
C LYS A 370 19.63 13.69 -56.81
N ILE A 371 18.64 14.38 -57.36
CA ILE A 371 18.29 14.46 -58.79
C ILE A 371 18.56 13.21 -59.66
N ASN A 372 17.46 12.68 -60.21
CA ASN A 372 17.24 11.94 -61.47
C ASN A 372 17.95 10.57 -61.61
N THR A 373 17.41 9.53 -62.25
CA THR A 373 16.57 9.47 -63.45
C THR A 373 15.96 8.07 -63.52
N GLU A 374 14.74 7.96 -64.05
CA GLU A 374 14.14 6.71 -64.51
C GLU A 374 15.08 5.98 -65.48
N THR A 375 15.29 4.68 -65.27
CA THR A 375 15.33 3.71 -66.37
C THR A 375 15.05 2.32 -65.83
N ASP A 376 14.24 1.62 -66.59
CA ASP A 376 13.64 0.32 -66.36
C ASP A 376 14.62 -0.87 -66.35
N GLU A 377 14.01 -2.02 -66.07
CA GLU A 377 14.31 -3.37 -66.54
C GLU A 377 15.06 -4.34 -65.60
N ASN A 378 14.26 -5.29 -65.12
CA ASN A 378 14.47 -6.74 -65.19
C ASN A 378 15.83 -7.29 -64.74
N LYS A 379 15.81 -8.07 -63.65
CA LYS A 379 16.08 -9.52 -63.74
C LYS A 379 15.87 -10.24 -62.41
N GLU A 380 15.15 -11.36 -62.52
CA GLU A 380 15.22 -12.52 -61.63
C GLU A 380 16.68 -12.98 -61.47
N GLU A 381 17.09 -13.40 -60.28
CA GLU A 381 17.58 -14.78 -60.09
C GLU A 381 17.84 -15.15 -58.62
N ASN A 382 17.56 -16.43 -58.39
CA ASN A 382 17.83 -17.29 -57.25
C ASN A 382 19.20 -17.10 -56.55
N GLY A 383 19.24 -17.31 -55.23
CA GLY A 383 20.54 -17.44 -54.54
C GLY A 383 20.51 -17.75 -53.05
N LYS A 384 20.36 -19.04 -52.72
CA LYS A 384 20.99 -19.82 -51.64
C LYS A 384 21.21 -19.22 -50.23
N ARG A 385 20.65 -19.98 -49.27
CA ARG A 385 21.04 -20.18 -47.86
C ARG A 385 22.55 -20.07 -47.58
N GLU A 386 22.89 -19.28 -46.56
CA GLU A 386 23.96 -19.60 -45.61
C GLU A 386 23.49 -19.31 -44.17
N THR A 387 23.38 -20.38 -43.39
CA THR A 387 23.26 -20.35 -41.92
C THR A 387 24.65 -20.10 -41.33
N LYS A 388 24.84 -18.96 -40.67
CA LYS A 388 25.96 -18.76 -39.74
C LYS A 388 25.45 -18.79 -38.30
N GLU A 389 25.86 -19.82 -37.59
CA GLU A 389 25.93 -19.87 -36.13
C GLU A 389 26.84 -18.75 -35.64
N GLU A 390 26.33 -17.86 -34.79
CA GLU A 390 27.19 -16.98 -34.00
C GLU A 390 27.00 -17.27 -32.51
N LYS A 391 28.11 -17.72 -31.92
CA LYS A 391 28.27 -18.15 -30.54
C LYS A 391 28.15 -16.98 -29.57
N GLY A 392 27.71 -17.34 -28.36
CA GLY A 392 27.44 -16.51 -27.19
C GLY A 392 28.22 -15.19 -27.04
N LYS A 393 27.47 -14.09 -26.97
CA LYS A 393 27.90 -12.83 -26.36
C LYS A 393 27.31 -12.72 -24.95
N HIS A 394 28.17 -12.82 -23.94
CA HIS A 394 27.91 -12.31 -22.60
C HIS A 394 27.53 -10.83 -22.69
N ARG A 395 26.28 -10.49 -22.34
CA ARG A 395 25.85 -9.10 -22.17
C ARG A 395 26.35 -8.62 -20.81
N GLY A 396 27.55 -8.05 -20.79
CA GLY A 396 27.95 -7.12 -19.75
C GLY A 396 27.14 -5.83 -19.86
N TYR A 397 26.73 -5.27 -18.73
CA TYR A 397 26.20 -3.92 -18.67
C TYR A 397 27.28 -2.97 -19.21
N ILE A 398 27.00 -2.33 -20.35
CA ILE A 398 27.83 -1.24 -20.86
C ILE A 398 27.48 -0.02 -20.04
N ASP A 399 28.44 0.47 -19.26
CA ASP A 399 28.35 1.77 -18.60
C ASP A 399 27.99 2.85 -19.62
N ILE A 400 26.92 3.58 -19.33
CA ILE A 400 26.48 4.73 -20.12
C ILE A 400 27.65 5.73 -20.19
N PRO A 401 28.16 6.09 -21.39
CA PRO A 401 29.26 7.05 -21.48
C PRO A 401 28.80 8.42 -20.95
N LYS A 402 29.51 8.94 -19.96
CA LYS A 402 29.33 10.26 -19.30
C LYS A 402 29.47 11.49 -20.24
N LYS A 403 29.38 11.34 -21.56
CA LYS A 403 29.60 12.41 -22.53
C LYS A 403 28.32 12.84 -23.23
N GLN A 404 27.43 13.49 -22.48
CA GLN A 404 26.60 14.58 -23.02
C GLN A 404 26.50 15.71 -21.98
N LYS A 405 27.58 16.48 -21.86
CA LYS A 405 27.49 17.90 -21.47
C LYS A 405 27.94 18.73 -22.67
N LYS A 406 27.04 18.92 -23.63
CA LYS A 406 27.12 20.10 -24.50
C LYS A 406 26.31 21.17 -23.80
N ILE A 407 26.98 21.92 -22.94
CA ILE A 407 26.43 23.11 -22.29
C ILE A 407 26.21 24.12 -23.41
N VAL A 408 24.96 24.29 -23.85
CA VAL A 408 24.56 25.50 -24.56
C VAL A 408 24.47 26.58 -23.49
N GLN A 409 25.51 27.41 -23.41
CA GLN A 409 25.48 28.64 -22.62
C GLN A 409 24.48 29.59 -23.28
N LEU A 410 23.30 29.72 -22.68
CA LEU A 410 22.44 30.87 -22.87
C LEU A 410 22.27 31.52 -21.50
N SER A 411 22.63 32.80 -21.44
CA SER A 411 22.57 33.70 -20.29
C SER A 411 23.59 33.42 -19.18
N GLY A 412 24.57 34.33 -19.10
CA GLY A 412 25.70 34.26 -18.18
C GLY A 412 25.34 34.44 -16.72
N GLN A 413 25.79 33.51 -15.89
CA GLN A 413 26.30 33.77 -14.55
C GLN A 413 27.30 32.65 -14.23
N LYS A 414 28.56 33.04 -14.01
CA LYS A 414 29.62 32.15 -13.56
C LYS A 414 29.63 32.23 -12.03
N LEU A 415 29.08 31.23 -11.36
CA LEU A 415 29.24 31.07 -9.91
C LEU A 415 30.13 29.85 -9.68
N GLU A 416 31.37 30.10 -9.28
CA GLU A 416 32.27 29.10 -8.72
C GLU A 416 31.83 28.85 -7.27
N GLY A 417 31.21 27.69 -7.04
CA GLY A 417 30.88 27.20 -5.71
C GLY A 417 31.45 25.79 -5.56
N ASN A 418 32.38 25.63 -4.62
CA ASN A 418 32.94 24.33 -4.27
C ASN A 418 31.81 23.35 -3.88
N MET A 419 31.79 22.18 -4.50
CA MET A 419 30.90 21.09 -4.11
C MET A 419 31.30 20.60 -2.72
N VAL A 420 30.52 20.95 -1.70
CA VAL A 420 30.56 20.23 -0.42
C VAL A 420 29.77 18.94 -0.60
N HIS A 421 30.48 17.81 -0.64
CA HIS A 421 29.89 16.50 -0.43
C HIS A 421 29.26 16.47 0.96
N THR A 422 27.95 16.66 1.04
CA THR A 422 27.19 16.38 2.25
C THR A 422 26.87 14.89 2.22
N GLN A 423 27.64 14.10 2.96
CA GLN A 423 27.17 12.79 3.41
C GLN A 423 25.86 13.02 4.19
N MET A 424 24.79 12.36 3.78
CA MET A 424 23.58 12.25 4.57
C MET A 424 23.90 11.37 5.78
N GLU A 425 24.42 11.97 6.85
CA GLU A 425 24.27 11.40 8.19
C GLU A 425 22.79 11.55 8.58
N SER A 426 22.15 10.43 8.85
CA SER A 426 20.82 10.38 9.46
C SER A 426 20.92 10.95 10.88
N SER A 427 20.69 12.25 11.03
CA SER A 427 20.55 12.89 12.33
C SER A 427 19.21 12.51 12.96
N LEU A 428 19.22 11.40 13.70
CA LEU A 428 18.27 11.21 14.79
C LEU A 428 18.47 12.36 15.80
N PRO A 429 17.39 12.97 16.32
CA PRO A 429 17.53 14.06 17.29
C PRO A 429 18.20 13.54 18.56
N LYS A 430 19.38 14.09 18.89
CA LYS A 430 19.98 13.95 20.22
C LYS A 430 19.02 14.59 21.22
N VAL A 431 18.42 13.75 22.07
CA VAL A 431 17.70 14.19 23.27
C VAL A 431 18.74 14.80 24.21
N ILE A 432 18.72 16.12 24.33
CA ILE A 432 19.50 16.87 25.32
C ILE A 432 18.78 16.69 26.66
N TYR A 433 19.32 15.84 27.52
CA TYR A 433 18.95 15.84 28.93
C TYR A 433 19.57 17.08 29.59
N ASN A 434 18.73 18.08 29.88
CA ASN A 434 19.12 19.17 30.78
C ASN A 434 19.28 18.60 32.19
N LYS A 435 20.54 18.45 32.60
CA LYS A 435 20.94 18.17 33.98
C LYS A 435 20.93 19.50 34.73
N ALA A 436 19.83 19.82 35.40
CA ALA A 436 19.76 20.91 36.36
C ALA A 436 18.89 20.51 37.55
N ASN A 437 19.44 20.74 38.75
CA ASN A 437 18.83 20.71 40.07
C ASN A 437 18.64 19.34 40.72
N ALA A 438 19.73 18.84 41.31
CA ALA A 438 19.69 18.06 42.53
C ALA A 438 20.56 18.77 43.58
N GLU A 439 19.99 19.82 44.17
CA GLU A 439 20.40 20.34 45.48
C GLU A 439 19.24 20.10 46.44
N CYS A 440 19.58 19.46 47.57
CA CYS A 440 18.93 19.46 48.87
C CYS A 440 17.42 19.68 48.99
N ILE A 441 16.72 18.70 49.58
CA ILE A 441 16.07 18.81 50.90
C ILE A 441 15.86 17.38 51.45
N MET A 442 16.35 17.18 52.68
CA MET A 442 16.15 16.11 53.68
C MET A 442 15.76 14.70 53.26
#